data_AF-A0A928XGC8-F1
#
_entry.id   AF-A0A928XGC8-F1
#
_cell.length_a   1.000
_cell.length_b   1.000
_cell.length_c   1.000
_cell.angle_alpha   90.00
_cell.angle_beta   90.00
_cell.angle_gamma   90.00
#
_symmetry.space_group_name_H-M   'P 1'
#
loop_
_entity.id
_entity.type
_entity.pdbx_description
1 polymer ?
#
loop_
_entity_poly.entity_id
_entity_poly.type
_entity_poly.pdbx_seq_one_letter_code
_entity_poly.pdbx_strand_id
1 'polypeptide(L)' 'MVYSYACKDYPGMEACPGRFYAETEDELWKHIELHASVAHNEDPTMWSPEDRAQIKALIKTENSNADKAT' A
#
# COMPACT_ATOMS: atom_id res chain seq x y z
N MET A 1 2.99 4.38 -15.15
CA MET A 1 3.68 3.89 -13.94
C MET A 1 2.61 3.85 -12.88
N VAL A 2 2.31 2.69 -12.33
CA VAL A 2 1.25 2.52 -11.33
C VAL A 2 1.94 2.11 -10.03
N TYR A 3 1.62 2.82 -8.95
CA TYR A 3 2.05 2.45 -7.62
C TYR A 3 1.05 1.44 -7.06
N SER A 4 1.54 0.40 -6.38
CA SER A 4 0.68 -0.57 -5.72
C SER A 4 1.16 -0.93 -4.34
N TYR A 5 0.20 -1.30 -3.48
CA TYR A 5 0.44 -1.82 -2.14
C TYR A 5 -0.53 -2.95 -1.87
N ALA A 6 -0.05 -4.05 -1.27
CA ALA A 6 -0.87 -5.15 -0.79
C ALA A 6 -0.73 -5.22 0.73
N CYS A 7 -1.83 -5.05 1.45
CA CYS A 7 -1.83 -5.01 2.91
C CYS A 7 -1.27 -6.30 3.53
N LYS A 8 -1.55 -7.45 2.91
CA LYS A 8 -1.00 -8.75 3.31
C LYS A 8 0.53 -8.85 3.30
N ASP A 9 1.22 -7.97 2.59
CA ASP A 9 2.68 -7.97 2.55
C ASP A 9 3.25 -7.29 3.83
N TYR A 10 2.42 -6.62 4.64
CA TYR A 10 2.79 -6.13 5.96
C TYR A 10 2.73 -7.27 7.02
N PRO A 11 3.79 -7.50 7.81
CA PRO A 11 3.80 -8.50 8.88
C PRO A 11 2.59 -8.42 9.82
N GLY A 12 1.89 -9.54 10.01
CA GLY A 12 0.70 -9.62 10.84
C GLY A 12 -0.62 -9.29 10.11
N MET A 13 -0.56 -8.96 8.82
CA MET A 13 -1.74 -8.68 7.98
C MET A 13 -1.97 -9.76 6.90
N GLU A 14 -1.37 -10.95 7.01
CA GLU A 14 -1.31 -11.97 5.94
C GLU A 14 -2.68 -12.40 5.42
N ALA A 15 -3.73 -12.29 6.23
CA ALA A 15 -5.11 -12.60 5.88
C ALA A 15 -5.89 -11.43 5.25
N CYS A 16 -5.34 -10.21 5.23
CA CYS A 16 -6.01 -9.03 4.71
C CYS A 16 -6.02 -9.02 3.17
N PRO A 17 -7.19 -9.01 2.51
CA PRO A 17 -7.26 -8.99 1.05
C PRO A 17 -7.01 -7.60 0.44
N GLY A 18 -6.79 -6.57 1.25
CA GLY A 18 -6.63 -5.18 0.81
C GLY A 18 -5.48 -5.03 -0.18
N ARG A 19 -5.79 -4.53 -1.37
CA ARG A 19 -4.80 -4.19 -2.41
C ARG A 19 -5.21 -2.89 -3.09
N PHE A 20 -4.27 -1.96 -3.18
CA PHE A 20 -4.51 -0.63 -3.72
C PHE A 20 -3.56 -0.34 -4.88
N TYR A 21 -4.04 0.48 -5.80
CA TYR A 21 -3.28 1.01 -6.92
C TYR A 21 -3.56 2.49 -7.05
N ALA A 22 -2.58 3.27 -7.48
CA ALA A 22 -2.75 4.67 -7.80
C ALA A 22 -1.72 5.12 -8.83
N GLU A 23 -2.02 6.20 -9.55
CA GLU A 23 -1.07 6.79 -10.52
C GLU A 23 0.08 7.49 -9.80
N THR A 24 -0.14 7.97 -8.58
CA THR A 24 0.85 8.68 -7.76
C THR A 24 1.08 7.99 -6.42
N GLU A 25 2.29 8.12 -5.88
CA GLU A 25 2.62 7.59 -4.54
C GLU A 25 1.76 8.28 -3.45
N ASP A 26 1.51 9.59 -3.57
CA ASP A 26 0.70 10.36 -2.60
C ASP A 26 -0.75 9.87 -2.53
N GLU A 27 -1.37 9.59 -3.68
CA GLU A 27 -2.72 9.01 -3.73
C GLU A 27 -2.74 7.59 -3.15
N LEU A 28 -1.71 6.77 -3.45
CA LEU A 28 -1.59 5.44 -2.85
C LEU A 28 -1.53 5.53 -1.32
N TRP A 29 -0.77 6.47 -0.77
CA TRP A 29 -0.72 6.71 0.67
C TRP A 29 -2.09 7.04 1.25
N LYS A 30 -2.92 7.83 0.55
CA LYS A 30 -4.30 8.10 1.01
C LYS A 30 -5.16 6.85 1.05
N HIS A 31 -5.03 5.94 0.08
CA HIS A 31 -5.72 4.65 0.13
C HIS A 31 -5.26 3.79 1.31
N ILE A 32 -3.95 3.73 1.56
CA ILE A 32 -3.37 2.96 2.67
C ILE A 32 -3.86 3.50 4.03
N GLU A 33 -3.76 4.82 4.23
CA GLU A 33 -4.20 5.48 5.48
C GLU A 33 -5.71 5.29 5.72
N LEU A 34 -6.54 5.47 4.69
CA LEU A 34 -7.98 5.26 4.80
C LEU A 34 -8.32 3.80 5.12
N HIS A 35 -7.66 2.85 4.47
CA HIS A 35 -7.89 1.43 4.71
C HIS A 35 -7.53 1.02 6.13
N ALA A 36 -6.35 1.43 6.61
CA ALA A 36 -5.91 1.20 7.97
C ALA A 36 -6.94 1.69 9.00
N SER A 37 -7.45 2.91 8.80
CA SER A 37 -8.45 3.49 9.70
C SER A 37 -9.77 2.72 9.69
N VAL A 38 -10.29 2.37 8.51
CA VAL A 38 -11.64 1.78 8.40
C VAL A 38 -11.65 0.27 8.62
N ALA A 39 -10.65 -0.45 8.12
CA ALA A 39 -10.60 -1.92 8.15
C ALA A 39 -9.86 -2.48 9.37
N HIS A 40 -8.87 -1.75 9.88
CA HIS A 40 -8.01 -2.20 10.98
C HIS A 40 -8.19 -1.37 12.27
N ASN A 41 -9.02 -0.31 12.24
CA ASN A 41 -9.20 0.63 13.35
C ASN A 41 -7.87 1.24 13.84
N GLU A 42 -6.90 1.37 12.94
CA GLU A 42 -5.64 2.04 13.22
C GLU A 42 -5.78 3.56 13.07
N ASP A 43 -4.92 4.32 13.75
CA ASP A 43 -4.79 5.76 13.52
C ASP A 43 -3.48 6.05 12.77
N PRO A 44 -3.52 6.35 11.46
CA PRO A 44 -2.31 6.61 10.69
C PRO A 44 -1.51 7.83 11.16
N THR A 45 -2.12 8.74 11.93
CA THR A 45 -1.40 9.90 12.50
C THR A 45 -0.50 9.50 13.66
N MET A 46 -0.74 8.33 14.26
CA MET A 46 0.03 7.77 15.37
C MET A 46 1.11 6.79 14.92
N TRP A 47 1.18 6.46 13.62
CA TRP A 47 2.22 5.59 13.08
C TRP A 47 3.62 6.16 13.30
N SER A 48 4.51 5.30 13.76
CA SER A 48 5.91 5.67 13.95
C SER A 48 6.61 5.90 12.60
N PRO A 49 7.77 6.58 12.60
CA PRO A 49 8.61 6.66 11.41
C PRO A 49 9.01 5.29 10.86
N GLU A 50 9.17 4.29 11.74
CA GLU A 50 9.51 2.91 11.37
C GLU A 50 8.35 2.22 10.65
N ASP A 51 7.12 2.36 11.15
CA ASP A 51 5.91 1.82 10.49
C ASP A 51 5.77 2.41 9.08
N ARG A 52 5.94 3.74 8.95
CA ARG A 52 5.86 4.43 7.65
C ARG A 52 6.98 4.00 6.71
N ALA A 53 8.20 3.81 7.22
CA ALA A 53 9.31 3.32 6.41
C ALA A 53 9.07 1.89 5.92
N GLN A 54 8.50 1.03 6.76
CA GLN A 54 8.15 -0.34 6.41
C GLN A 54 7.06 -0.39 5.34
N ILE A 55 5.98 0.38 5.50
CA ILE A 55 4.92 0.50 4.48
C ILE A 55 5.53 0.98 3.14
N LYS A 56 6.38 2.01 3.18
CA LYS A 56 7.05 2.54 1.98
C LYS A 56 7.90 1.48 1.26
N ALA A 57 8.61 0.64 2.01
CA ALA A 57 9.43 -0.44 1.45
C ALA A 57 8.60 -1.53 0.73
N LEU A 58 7.30 -1.64 1.02
CA LEU A 58 6.38 -2.59 0.41
C LEU A 58 5.66 -2.01 -0.83
N ILE A 59 5.77 -0.71 -1.09
CA ILE A 59 5.18 -0.08 -2.27
C ILE A 59 5.96 -0.53 -3.52
N LYS A 60 5.22 -1.02 -4.52
CA LYS A 60 5.78 -1.49 -5.81
C LYS A 60 5.41 -0.50 -6.91
N THR A 61 6.34 -0.22 -7.81
CA THR A 61 6.10 0.55 -9.03
C THR A 61 6.09 -0.38 -10.24
N GLU A 62 4.99 -0.37 -10.99
CA GLU A 62 4.86 -1.13 -12.23
C GLU A 62 4.87 -0.18 -13.43
N ASN A 63 5.69 -0.49 -14.44
CA ASN A 63 5.61 0.18 -15.72
C ASN A 63 4.45 -0.43 -16.50
N SER A 64 3.47 0.38 -16.89
CA SER A 64 2.21 -0.01 -17.55
C SER A 64 2.39 -0.58 -18.98
N ASN A 65 3.52 -1.23 -19.29
CA ASN A 65 3.85 -1.79 -20.61
C ASN A 65 4.52 -3.18 -20.56
N ALA A 66 4.35 -3.93 -19.47
CA ALA A 66 4.73 -5.33 -19.41
C ALA A 66 3.48 -6.22 -19.52
N ASP A 67 2.71 -6.11 -20.61
CA ASP A 67 1.70 -7.12 -21.04
C ASP A 67 1.27 -6.91 -22.51
N LYS A 68 2.27 -6.81 -23.40
CA LYS A 68 2.13 -7.22 -24.81
C LYS A 68 3.30 -8.12 -25.21
N ALA A 69 3.39 -9.27 -24.56
CA ALA A 69 4.12 -10.47 -24.96
C ALA A 69 3.71 -11.52 -23.92
N THR A 70 2.94 -12.57 -24.20
CA THR A 70 2.78 -13.42 -25.40
C THR A 70 1.42 -14.10 -25.35
#